data_AF-A0A6C0DWA2-F1
#
_entry.id   AF-A0A6C0DWA2-F1
#
_cell.length_a   1.000
_cell.length_b   1.000
_cell.length_c   1.000
_cell.angle_alpha   90.00
_cell.angle_beta   90.00
_cell.angle_gamma   90.00
#
_symmetry.space_group_name_H-M   'P 1'
#
loop_
_entity.id
_entity.type
_entity.pdbx_description
1 polymer ?
#
loop_
_entity_poly.entity_id
_entity_poly.type
_entity_poly.pdbx_seq_one_letter_code
_entity_poly.pdbx_strand_id
1 'polypeptide(L)'
;MEIQNKTLNIVTLIEKNPITRFKETYNNRFIEKIKDHFTSKEQQIFLGSFYTYLNYNSKTDFIIDLDNVWKWLGFSRKDNCKTVLLKHFTKEIDYKIFAPEVAGAKDTKDIDKLCYENRGGHNKEQVLLNIETFKGLCMLAGTEKSKEVRMYYLKLEEVLQEVILEESKELQDQLQEKIEKIQMLENKPEMEGFYSKSGYIYLIKDTASLGAYKIGLGENPDRRLITLNVSSSQKSLKMIKMFKSDNMRYAEKMIHILLEPFRIKRRNEWFFLSDNTELNYVIHTIKNSIEYTDKYNFVDYNSFKDYANQLEDKLKNITEENICFEKPKKYVNSNFICRTDKLSKYNGVSWCIKEDKWMVRITKDNDTIFLGKYDTELEAAIIYNDYATYLNRTLNMNYRLNDIDNYVSNPRDIPEEWRKKKLETKSSQFNGVYFIKSKQIFEASIQYKKKSYKLIKNESDIECAKLYNQQALYFNNHFGTNYKLNDIENFTTVEKNYISSIKKKYSRFIGVSIRNDSDKFRAYIKYNGKRIDCGTFKNEEDAARAYNKKAEELNALETTKIKYMINEVS
;
A
#
# COMPACT_ATOMS: atom_id res chain seq x y z
N MET A 1 22.99 -11.49 53.42
CA MET A 1 21.76 -12.23 53.73
C MET A 1 21.88 -13.56 53.01
N GLU A 2 22.18 -14.62 53.76
CA GLU A 2 22.41 -15.97 53.22
C GLU A 2 21.22 -16.42 52.39
N ILE A 3 21.44 -16.68 51.10
CA ILE A 3 20.49 -17.44 50.30
C ILE A 3 20.59 -18.86 50.85
N GLN A 4 19.61 -19.27 51.66
CA GLN A 4 19.37 -20.69 51.91
C GLN A 4 19.22 -21.37 50.55
N ASN A 5 20.24 -22.12 50.13
CA ASN A 5 20.20 -22.97 48.95
C ASN A 5 19.11 -24.03 49.17
N LYS A 6 17.89 -23.71 48.75
CA LYS A 6 16.75 -24.60 48.86
C LYS A 6 16.90 -25.67 47.79
N THR A 7 17.34 -26.85 48.19
CA THR A 7 17.44 -28.02 47.30
C THR A 7 16.06 -28.38 46.75
N LEU A 8 15.97 -28.64 45.44
CA LEU A 8 14.75 -29.06 44.78
C LEU A 8 14.73 -30.59 44.68
N ASN A 9 13.73 -31.21 45.29
CA ASN A 9 13.44 -32.62 45.05
C ASN A 9 12.64 -32.77 43.75
N ILE A 10 13.37 -32.79 42.62
CA ILE A 10 12.78 -32.88 41.28
C ILE A 10 11.97 -34.17 41.07
N VAL A 11 12.35 -35.27 41.73
CA VAL A 11 11.61 -36.54 41.68
C VAL A 11 10.24 -36.39 42.33
N THR A 12 10.17 -35.74 43.49
CA THR A 12 8.89 -35.46 44.16
C THR A 12 8.02 -34.52 43.32
N LEU A 13 8.62 -33.54 42.65
CA LEU A 13 7.91 -32.64 41.75
C LEU A 13 7.31 -33.39 40.54
N ILE A 14 8.02 -34.36 39.98
CA ILE A 14 7.52 -35.21 38.90
C ILE A 14 6.40 -36.13 39.43
N GLU A 15 6.62 -36.81 40.54
CA GLU A 15 5.71 -37.88 41.01
C GLU A 15 4.43 -37.39 41.68
N LYS A 16 4.42 -36.19 42.30
CA LYS A 16 3.31 -35.73 43.15
C LYS A 16 2.47 -34.58 42.58
N ASN A 17 2.82 -34.00 41.43
CA ASN A 17 2.03 -32.89 40.88
C ASN A 17 0.77 -33.38 40.13
N PRO A 18 -0.42 -32.82 40.43
CA PRO A 18 -1.64 -33.14 39.69
C PRO A 18 -1.64 -32.49 38.30
N ILE A 19 -2.17 -33.23 37.31
CA ILE A 19 -2.27 -32.85 35.88
C ILE A 19 -3.11 -31.56 35.67
N THR A 20 -3.97 -31.21 36.63
CA THR A 20 -5.04 -30.21 36.54
C THR A 20 -4.60 -28.74 36.64
N ARG A 21 -3.29 -28.43 36.56
CA ARG A 21 -2.76 -27.05 36.75
C ARG A 21 -2.30 -26.31 35.49
N PHE A 22 -2.72 -26.73 34.30
CA PHE A 22 -2.68 -25.82 33.14
C PHE A 22 -3.80 -24.79 33.29
N LYS A 23 -3.50 -23.56 33.73
CA LYS A 23 -4.47 -22.45 33.72
C LYS A 23 -5.06 -22.32 32.31
N GLU A 24 -6.37 -22.04 32.21
CA GLU A 24 -7.09 -21.84 30.94
C GLU A 24 -6.44 -20.80 30.01
N THR A 25 -5.62 -19.90 30.54
CA THR A 25 -4.88 -18.88 29.79
C THR A 25 -3.63 -19.38 29.05
N TYR A 26 -3.23 -20.65 29.20
CA TYR A 26 -2.08 -21.26 28.52
C TYR A 26 -2.46 -22.44 27.61
N ASN A 27 -3.69 -22.44 27.07
CA ASN A 27 -4.07 -23.37 26.01
C ASN A 27 -3.40 -22.96 24.68
N ASN A 28 -2.14 -23.36 24.52
CA ASN A 28 -1.44 -23.39 23.24
C ASN A 28 -1.57 -24.82 22.67
N ARG A 29 -1.68 -24.94 21.34
CA ARG A 29 -1.68 -26.18 20.53
C ARG A 29 -0.68 -27.24 21.01
N PHE A 30 0.50 -26.82 21.47
CA PHE A 30 1.49 -27.71 22.08
C PHE A 30 1.00 -28.40 23.36
N ILE A 31 0.36 -27.66 24.28
CA ILE A 31 -0.16 -28.22 25.53
C ILE A 31 -1.32 -29.19 25.27
N GLU A 32 -2.14 -28.93 24.26
CA GLU A 32 -3.19 -29.85 23.81
C GLU A 32 -2.59 -31.16 23.31
N LYS A 33 -1.60 -31.10 22.42
CA LYS A 33 -0.90 -32.32 21.95
C LYS A 33 -0.18 -33.06 23.08
N ILE A 34 0.40 -32.35 24.06
CA ILE A 34 0.95 -33.01 25.26
C ILE A 34 -0.15 -33.75 26.03
N LYS A 35 -1.34 -33.15 26.22
CA LYS A 35 -2.45 -33.81 26.93
C LYS A 35 -2.95 -35.06 26.18
N ASP A 36 -3.01 -35.00 24.85
CA ASP A 36 -3.60 -36.04 24.03
C ASP A 36 -2.62 -37.20 23.74
N HIS A 37 -1.35 -36.90 23.51
CA HIS A 37 -0.37 -37.90 23.07
C HIS A 37 0.46 -38.48 24.23
N PHE A 38 0.61 -37.79 25.37
CA PHE A 38 1.51 -38.21 26.46
C PHE A 38 0.74 -38.94 27.56
N THR A 39 1.33 -40.00 28.11
CA THR A 39 0.77 -40.68 29.28
C THR A 39 0.81 -39.77 30.52
N SER A 40 0.01 -40.07 31.55
CA SER A 40 0.00 -39.29 32.79
C SER A 40 1.38 -39.14 33.43
N LYS A 41 2.23 -40.18 33.36
CA LYS A 41 3.62 -40.14 33.86
C LYS A 41 4.51 -39.23 33.01
N GLU A 42 4.35 -39.26 31.70
CA GLU A 42 5.11 -38.41 30.78
C GLU A 42 4.69 -36.94 30.91
N GLN A 43 3.39 -36.65 31.06
CA GLN A 43 2.88 -35.31 31.35
C GLN A 43 3.44 -34.75 32.67
N GLN A 44 3.60 -35.60 33.69
CA GLN A 44 4.25 -35.26 34.96
C GLN A 44 5.74 -34.93 34.78
N ILE A 45 6.47 -35.69 33.97
CA ILE A 45 7.86 -35.39 33.60
C ILE A 45 7.94 -34.03 32.89
N PHE A 46 7.01 -33.77 31.96
CA PHE A 46 6.91 -32.49 31.28
C PHE A 46 6.69 -31.34 32.27
N LEU A 47 5.71 -31.44 33.17
CA LEU A 47 5.42 -30.42 34.17
C LEU A 47 6.61 -30.16 35.10
N GLY A 48 7.28 -31.22 35.57
CA GLY A 48 8.49 -31.11 36.37
C GLY A 48 9.61 -30.39 35.63
N SER A 49 9.90 -30.81 34.39
CA SER A 49 10.92 -30.19 33.54
C SER A 49 10.57 -28.73 33.20
N PHE A 50 9.32 -28.44 32.86
CA PHE A 50 8.86 -27.09 32.53
C PHE A 50 8.92 -26.15 33.75
N TYR A 51 8.52 -26.63 34.93
CA TYR A 51 8.69 -25.88 36.17
C TYR A 51 10.16 -25.56 36.44
N THR A 52 11.07 -26.52 36.25
CA THR A 52 12.50 -26.24 36.43
C THR A 52 13.02 -25.22 35.44
N TYR A 53 12.54 -25.23 34.19
CA TYR A 53 12.91 -24.25 33.17
C TYR A 53 12.41 -22.84 33.50
N LEU A 54 11.20 -22.69 34.03
CA LEU A 54 10.62 -21.38 34.35
C LEU A 54 11.26 -20.71 35.57
N ASN A 55 11.76 -21.49 36.54
CA ASN A 55 12.14 -20.97 37.85
C ASN A 55 13.65 -20.99 38.12
N TYR A 56 14.46 -21.65 37.30
CA TYR A 56 15.88 -21.86 37.53
C TYR A 56 16.69 -21.83 36.24
N ASN A 57 17.96 -21.42 36.33
CA ASN A 57 18.90 -21.50 35.23
C ASN A 57 19.48 -22.91 35.12
N SER A 58 19.45 -23.50 33.93
CA SER A 58 19.82 -24.91 33.76
C SER A 58 21.29 -25.23 33.99
N LYS A 59 22.17 -24.23 33.84
CA LYS A 59 23.64 -24.38 33.89
C LYS A 59 24.23 -23.91 35.21
N THR A 60 23.70 -22.81 35.76
CA THR A 60 24.33 -22.15 36.92
C THR A 60 23.76 -22.58 38.26
N ASP A 61 22.54 -23.11 38.29
CA ASP A 61 21.82 -23.40 39.54
C ASP A 61 21.98 -24.86 39.95
N PHE A 62 22.74 -25.12 41.02
CA PHE A 62 23.01 -26.46 41.56
C PHE A 62 21.95 -26.87 42.58
N ILE A 63 20.74 -27.12 42.09
CA ILE A 63 19.56 -27.33 42.95
C ILE A 63 19.14 -28.80 43.10
N ILE A 64 19.68 -29.73 42.31
CA ILE A 64 19.23 -31.13 42.30
C ILE A 64 20.18 -31.99 43.13
N ASP A 65 19.70 -32.56 44.23
CA ASP A 65 20.51 -33.47 45.05
C ASP A 65 20.53 -34.89 44.45
N LEU A 66 21.73 -35.43 44.24
CA LEU A 66 21.93 -36.81 43.75
C LEU A 66 21.21 -37.83 44.64
N ASP A 67 21.12 -37.59 45.95
CA ASP A 67 20.44 -38.48 46.91
C ASP A 67 18.95 -38.64 46.62
N ASN A 68 18.33 -37.63 46.02
CA ASN A 68 16.92 -37.68 45.61
C ASN A 68 16.73 -38.39 44.26
N VAL A 69 17.79 -38.60 43.48
CA VAL A 69 17.71 -38.96 42.07
C VAL A 69 18.16 -40.39 41.78
N TRP A 70 19.23 -40.88 42.41
CA TRP A 70 19.89 -42.13 41.99
C TRP A 70 18.96 -43.36 42.03
N LYS A 71 18.07 -43.44 43.04
CA LYS A 71 17.08 -44.52 43.15
C LYS A 71 16.03 -44.42 42.05
N TRP A 72 15.54 -43.22 41.79
CA TRP A 72 14.55 -42.97 40.74
C TRP A 72 15.11 -43.35 39.37
N LEU A 73 16.39 -43.06 39.12
CA LEU A 73 17.11 -43.50 37.93
C LEU A 73 17.29 -45.01 37.83
N GLY A 74 16.95 -45.80 38.84
CA GLY A 74 17.02 -47.26 38.79
C GLY A 74 18.40 -47.85 39.09
N PHE A 75 19.30 -47.11 39.72
CA PHE A 75 20.57 -47.67 40.20
C PHE A 75 20.35 -48.48 41.50
N SER A 76 21.06 -49.60 41.64
CA SER A 76 21.05 -50.41 42.86
C SER A 76 21.83 -49.78 44.02
N ARG A 77 22.85 -48.95 43.72
CA ARG A 77 23.69 -48.25 44.71
C ARG A 77 24.03 -46.83 44.23
N LYS A 78 24.11 -45.88 45.16
CA LYS A 78 24.54 -44.48 44.89
C LYS A 78 25.89 -44.41 44.20
N ASP A 79 26.85 -45.25 44.62
CA ASP A 79 28.22 -45.26 44.08
C ASP A 79 28.25 -45.51 42.57
N ASN A 80 27.41 -46.43 42.08
CA ASN A 80 27.35 -46.74 40.66
C ASN A 80 26.85 -45.52 39.84
N CYS A 81 25.85 -44.80 40.36
CA CYS A 81 25.36 -43.56 39.77
C CYS A 81 26.45 -42.47 39.80
N LYS A 82 27.16 -42.35 40.92
CA LYS A 82 28.26 -41.41 41.10
C LYS A 82 29.41 -41.71 40.14
N THR A 83 29.74 -42.98 39.85
CA THR A 83 30.76 -43.34 38.85
C THR A 83 30.39 -42.82 37.47
N VAL A 84 29.13 -42.93 37.05
CA VAL A 84 28.65 -42.38 35.77
C VAL A 84 28.77 -40.85 35.76
N LEU A 85 28.38 -40.20 36.86
CA LEU A 85 28.51 -38.75 37.04
C LEU A 85 29.99 -38.30 36.91
N LEU A 86 30.90 -38.90 37.67
CA LEU A 86 32.33 -38.53 37.67
C LEU A 86 33.01 -38.82 36.32
N LYS A 87 32.51 -39.80 35.57
CA LYS A 87 33.08 -40.19 34.27
C LYS A 87 32.73 -39.21 33.15
N HIS A 88 31.53 -38.62 33.19
CA HIS A 88 30.97 -37.87 32.06
C HIS A 88 30.79 -36.37 32.32
N PHE A 89 30.96 -35.91 33.56
CA PHE A 89 30.70 -34.53 33.96
C PHE A 89 31.87 -33.94 34.75
N THR A 90 31.98 -32.62 34.74
CA THR A 90 33.10 -31.85 35.32
C THR A 90 32.71 -31.23 36.66
N LYS A 91 33.50 -31.47 37.70
CA LYS A 91 33.33 -30.87 39.02
C LYS A 91 33.39 -29.33 38.94
N GLU A 92 32.58 -28.65 39.75
CA GLU A 92 32.40 -27.19 39.83
C GLU A 92 31.72 -26.53 38.60
N ILE A 93 31.56 -27.26 37.49
CA ILE A 93 30.80 -26.83 36.31
C ILE A 93 29.43 -27.51 36.28
N ASP A 94 29.42 -28.84 36.37
CA ASP A 94 28.25 -29.67 36.19
C ASP A 94 27.63 -30.11 37.51
N TYR A 95 28.47 -30.33 38.53
CA TYR A 95 28.06 -30.70 39.88
C TYR A 95 29.04 -30.17 40.95
N LYS A 96 28.55 -30.06 42.19
CA LYS A 96 29.31 -29.67 43.39
C LYS A 96 29.23 -30.75 44.46
N ILE A 97 30.34 -31.00 45.16
CA ILE A 97 30.41 -31.96 46.27
C ILE A 97 30.69 -31.19 47.56
N PHE A 98 29.81 -31.34 48.55
CA PHE A 98 29.98 -30.80 49.89
C PHE A 98 30.24 -31.96 50.86
N ALA A 99 31.38 -31.94 51.55
CA ALA A 99 31.72 -32.88 52.60
C ALA A 99 31.83 -32.13 53.94
N PRO A 100 31.42 -32.72 55.08
CA PRO A 100 31.61 -32.08 56.38
C PRO A 100 33.11 -31.93 56.69
N GLU A 101 33.49 -30.81 57.34
CA GLU A 101 34.84 -30.61 57.85
C GLU A 101 35.20 -31.74 58.83
N VAL A 102 36.34 -32.38 58.59
CA VAL A 102 36.86 -33.44 59.45
C VAL A 102 37.14 -32.82 60.82
N ALA A 103 36.37 -33.21 61.85
CA ALA A 103 36.67 -32.81 63.21
C ALA A 103 38.07 -33.30 63.56
N GLY A 104 38.99 -32.34 63.77
CA GLY A 104 40.38 -32.61 64.10
C GLY A 104 40.52 -33.52 65.31
N ALA A 105 41.47 -34.45 65.22
CA ALA A 105 41.91 -35.24 66.36
C ALA A 105 42.30 -34.31 67.51
N LYS A 106 41.58 -34.38 68.63
CA LYS A 106 42.04 -33.78 69.89
C LYS A 106 43.00 -34.75 70.56
N ASP A 107 44.27 -34.38 70.59
CA ASP A 107 45.22 -34.87 71.59
C ASP A 107 44.78 -34.37 72.96
N THR A 108 44.10 -35.22 73.73
CA THR A 108 44.06 -35.09 75.18
C THR A 108 44.23 -36.47 75.78
N LYS A 109 45.41 -36.68 76.37
CA LYS A 109 45.65 -37.64 77.43
C LYS A 109 44.68 -37.32 78.57
N ASP A 110 43.69 -38.17 78.81
CA ASP A 110 43.26 -38.51 80.16
C ASP A 110 42.36 -39.75 80.14
N ILE A 111 42.63 -40.59 81.13
CA ILE A 111 42.14 -41.95 81.33
C ILE A 111 40.83 -41.86 82.13
N ASP A 112 39.73 -42.37 81.59
CA ASP A 112 38.83 -43.39 82.18
C ASP A 112 37.37 -43.30 81.66
N LYS A 113 36.79 -44.49 81.46
CA LYS A 113 35.35 -44.77 81.28
C LYS A 113 34.63 -44.15 80.08
N LEU A 114 34.48 -44.93 79.01
CA LEU A 114 33.24 -45.70 78.75
C LEU A 114 33.37 -46.46 77.41
N CYS A 115 33.29 -47.77 77.53
CA CYS A 115 33.00 -48.69 76.43
C CYS A 115 31.59 -48.37 75.90
N TYR A 116 31.41 -48.29 74.58
CA TYR A 116 30.33 -48.89 73.77
C TYR A 116 30.23 -48.17 72.41
N GLU A 117 30.27 -48.98 71.34
CA GLU A 117 29.93 -48.66 69.94
C GLU A 117 30.93 -47.87 69.08
N ASN A 118 31.98 -48.57 68.64
CA ASN A 118 32.61 -48.28 67.35
C ASN A 118 31.63 -48.63 66.21
N ARG A 119 30.81 -47.66 65.78
CA ARG A 119 30.23 -47.64 64.43
C ARG A 119 30.70 -46.36 63.75
N GLY A 120 31.63 -46.53 62.82
CA GLY A 120 32.24 -45.43 62.06
C GLY A 120 31.18 -44.53 61.44
N GLY A 121 31.24 -43.24 61.76
CA GLY A 121 30.42 -42.23 61.10
C GLY A 121 30.80 -42.16 59.63
N HIS A 122 29.90 -42.60 58.75
CA HIS A 122 30.06 -42.30 57.32
C HIS A 122 29.93 -40.79 57.14
N ASN A 123 31.00 -40.13 56.68
CA ASN A 123 30.95 -38.74 56.24
C ASN A 123 29.91 -38.64 55.11
N LYS A 124 28.73 -38.09 55.41
CA LYS A 124 27.65 -37.92 54.44
C LYS A 124 28.02 -36.79 53.49
N GLU A 125 28.56 -37.15 52.33
CA GLU A 125 28.77 -36.23 51.22
C GLU A 125 27.47 -35.88 50.50
N GLN A 126 27.23 -34.59 50.28
CA GLN A 126 26.12 -34.09 49.47
C GLN A 126 26.62 -33.73 48.07
N VAL A 127 25.95 -34.24 47.04
CA VAL A 127 26.31 -33.98 45.63
C VAL A 127 25.15 -33.25 44.96
N LEU A 128 25.35 -31.98 44.65
CA LEU A 128 24.35 -31.13 43.98
C LEU A 128 24.68 -31.02 42.49
N LEU A 129 23.70 -31.29 41.64
CA LEU A 129 23.75 -31.21 40.19
C LEU A 129 23.02 -29.95 39.73
N ASN A 130 23.50 -29.35 38.63
CA ASN A 130 22.65 -28.44 37.86
C ASN A 130 21.61 -29.23 37.04
N ILE A 131 20.63 -28.54 36.45
CA ILE A 131 19.52 -29.18 35.74
C ILE A 131 20.00 -29.88 34.46
N GLU A 132 20.93 -29.26 33.73
CA GLU A 132 21.50 -29.84 32.51
C GLU A 132 22.24 -31.15 32.80
N THR A 133 23.03 -31.19 33.86
CA THR A 133 23.73 -32.38 34.37
C THR A 133 22.76 -33.47 34.78
N PHE A 134 21.68 -33.13 35.48
CA PHE A 134 20.63 -34.11 35.80
C PHE A 134 20.01 -34.73 34.54
N LYS A 135 19.67 -33.90 33.54
CA LYS A 135 19.14 -34.38 32.26
C LYS A 135 20.17 -35.25 31.51
N GLY A 136 21.41 -34.81 31.44
CA GLY A 136 22.51 -35.59 30.83
C GLY A 136 22.72 -36.92 31.54
N LEU A 137 22.66 -36.94 32.88
CA LEU A 137 22.75 -38.16 33.67
C LEU A 137 21.58 -39.11 33.37
N CYS A 138 20.35 -38.58 33.22
CA CYS A 138 19.21 -39.38 32.75
C CYS A 138 19.45 -39.99 31.37
N MET A 139 20.19 -39.32 30.46
CA MET A 139 20.51 -39.86 29.13
C MET A 139 21.58 -40.95 29.17
N LEU A 140 22.56 -40.84 30.08
CA LEU A 140 23.75 -41.68 30.15
C LEU A 140 23.68 -42.83 31.16
N ALA A 141 22.72 -42.82 32.08
CA ALA A 141 22.64 -43.76 33.20
C ALA A 141 22.54 -45.25 32.80
N GLY A 142 22.07 -45.57 31.59
CA GLY A 142 22.05 -46.94 31.07
C GLY A 142 21.05 -47.89 31.75
N THR A 143 20.10 -47.35 32.52
CA THR A 143 19.05 -48.10 33.21
C THR A 143 17.74 -48.15 32.40
N GLU A 144 16.78 -48.99 32.80
CA GLU A 144 15.46 -49.02 32.14
C GLU A 144 14.72 -47.69 32.33
N LYS A 145 14.84 -47.05 33.50
CA LYS A 145 14.29 -45.70 33.71
C LYS A 145 14.92 -44.68 32.77
N SER A 146 16.24 -44.73 32.60
CA SER A 146 16.96 -43.87 31.64
C SER A 146 16.45 -44.08 30.22
N LYS A 147 16.11 -45.31 29.83
CA LYS A 147 15.51 -45.63 28.53
C LYS A 147 14.10 -45.03 28.39
N GLU A 148 13.24 -45.14 29.41
CA GLU A 148 11.92 -44.47 29.42
C GLU A 148 12.05 -42.96 29.22
N VAL A 149 12.98 -42.31 29.96
CA VAL A 149 13.21 -40.87 29.85
C VAL A 149 13.71 -40.48 28.45
N ARG A 150 14.60 -41.29 27.84
CA ARG A 150 15.03 -41.06 26.44
C ARG A 150 13.86 -41.13 25.46
N MET A 151 12.99 -42.14 25.57
CA MET A 151 11.82 -42.26 24.69
C MET A 151 10.86 -41.09 24.86
N TYR A 152 10.64 -40.64 26.10
CA TYR A 152 9.86 -39.44 26.38
C TYR A 152 10.43 -38.21 25.65
N TYR A 153 11.76 -38.01 25.66
CA TYR A 153 12.37 -36.87 24.98
C TYR A 153 12.27 -36.95 23.46
N LEU A 154 12.39 -38.15 22.86
CA LEU A 154 12.17 -38.33 21.40
C LEU A 154 10.72 -37.96 21.02
N LYS A 155 9.75 -38.46 21.79
CA LYS A 155 8.34 -38.14 21.59
C LYS A 155 8.03 -36.65 21.78
N LEU A 156 8.69 -36.00 22.75
CA LEU A 156 8.59 -34.55 22.96
C LEU A 156 9.14 -33.76 21.78
N GLU A 157 10.26 -34.21 21.20
CA GLU A 157 10.84 -33.61 20.01
C GLU A 157 9.91 -33.75 18.79
N GLU A 158 9.32 -34.92 18.57
CA GLU A 158 8.36 -35.15 17.48
C GLU A 158 7.15 -34.21 17.57
N VAL A 159 6.51 -34.13 18.74
CA VAL A 159 5.37 -33.24 18.95
C VAL A 159 5.77 -31.77 18.85
N LEU A 160 6.97 -31.41 19.31
CA LEU A 160 7.46 -30.05 19.16
C LEU A 160 7.67 -29.68 17.68
N GLN A 161 8.28 -30.57 16.89
CA GLN A 161 8.49 -30.36 15.45
C GLN A 161 7.15 -30.24 14.71
N GLU A 162 6.17 -31.09 15.05
CA GLU A 162 4.83 -31.04 14.47
C GLU A 162 4.15 -29.68 14.73
N VAL A 163 4.17 -29.19 15.97
CA VAL A 163 3.59 -27.89 16.31
C VAL A 163 4.30 -26.75 15.59
N ILE A 164 5.63 -26.80 15.52
CA ILE A 164 6.41 -25.78 14.80
C ILE A 164 6.01 -25.74 13.31
N LEU A 165 5.82 -26.90 12.68
CA LEU A 165 5.39 -26.97 11.28
C LEU A 165 3.96 -26.44 11.08
N GLU A 166 3.03 -26.80 11.97
CA GLU A 166 1.64 -26.32 11.93
C GLU A 166 1.58 -24.80 12.11
N GLU A 167 2.24 -24.25 13.14
CA GLU A 167 2.29 -22.81 13.39
C GLU A 167 3.02 -22.06 12.25
N SER A 168 4.09 -22.63 11.70
CA SER A 168 4.80 -22.03 10.56
C SER A 168 3.91 -21.98 9.31
N LYS A 169 3.11 -23.02 9.05
CA LYS A 169 2.21 -23.05 7.90
C LYS A 169 1.07 -22.03 8.07
N GLU A 170 0.47 -21.98 9.25
CA GLU A 170 -0.58 -21.00 9.55
C GLU A 170 -0.07 -19.56 9.42
N LEU A 171 1.15 -19.28 9.89
CA LEU A 171 1.80 -17.99 9.70
C LEU A 171 2.08 -17.67 8.22
N GLN A 172 2.47 -18.67 7.41
CA GLN A 172 2.65 -18.50 5.97
C GLN A 172 1.33 -18.16 5.29
N ASP A 173 0.24 -18.85 5.62
CA ASP A 173 -1.09 -18.60 5.07
C ASP A 173 -1.57 -17.17 5.44
N GLN A 174 -1.43 -16.78 6.71
CA GLN A 174 -1.75 -15.41 7.16
C GLN A 174 -0.90 -14.33 6.47
N LEU A 175 0.38 -14.63 6.21
CA LEU A 175 1.28 -13.71 5.51
C LEU A 175 0.88 -13.59 4.04
N GLN A 176 0.50 -14.70 3.40
CA GLN A 176 0.04 -14.74 2.02
C GLN A 176 -1.22 -13.91 1.83
N GLU A 177 -2.23 -14.08 2.69
CA GLU A 177 -3.45 -13.25 2.67
C GLU A 177 -3.14 -11.75 2.81
N LYS A 178 -2.20 -11.40 3.70
CA LYS A 178 -1.77 -10.01 3.87
C LYS A 178 -1.04 -9.48 2.64
N ILE A 179 -0.19 -10.28 2.00
CA ILE A 179 0.52 -9.91 0.76
C ILE A 179 -0.50 -9.65 -0.35
N GLU A 180 -1.49 -10.51 -0.54
CA GLU A 180 -2.54 -10.34 -1.54
C GLU A 180 -3.34 -9.05 -1.29
N LYS A 181 -3.68 -8.79 -0.03
CA LYS A 181 -4.36 -7.55 0.35
C LYS A 181 -3.50 -6.30 0.10
N ILE A 182 -2.20 -6.37 0.35
CA ILE A 182 -1.27 -5.28 0.04
C ILE A 182 -1.21 -5.05 -1.48
N GLN A 183 -1.05 -6.11 -2.28
CA GLN A 183 -1.03 -6.02 -3.74
C GLN A 183 -2.33 -5.38 -4.27
N MET A 184 -3.49 -5.78 -3.75
CA MET A 184 -4.77 -5.16 -4.10
C MET A 184 -4.82 -3.66 -3.77
N LEU A 185 -4.24 -3.26 -2.63
CA LEU A 185 -4.19 -1.86 -2.22
C LEU A 185 -3.19 -1.03 -3.03
N GLU A 186 -2.04 -1.61 -3.39
CA GLU A 186 -1.02 -0.98 -4.24
C GLU A 186 -1.52 -0.78 -5.67
N ASN A 187 -2.25 -1.76 -6.21
CA ASN A 187 -2.85 -1.72 -7.55
C ASN A 187 -4.22 -1.04 -7.57
N LYS A 188 -4.65 -0.45 -6.46
CA LYS A 188 -5.95 0.22 -6.37
C LYS A 188 -5.95 1.47 -7.26
N PRO A 189 -6.86 1.57 -8.25
CA PRO A 189 -6.93 2.74 -9.11
C PRO A 189 -7.40 3.96 -8.33
N GLU A 190 -7.05 5.16 -8.82
CA GLU A 190 -7.63 6.39 -8.29
C GLU A 190 -9.13 6.40 -8.56
N MET A 191 -9.92 6.55 -7.50
CA MET A 191 -11.39 6.57 -7.56
C MET A 191 -11.87 8.02 -7.44
N GLU A 192 -13.02 8.34 -8.04
CA GLU A 192 -13.64 9.66 -7.88
C GLU A 192 -13.99 9.99 -6.41
N GLY A 193 -14.09 8.95 -5.56
CA GLY A 193 -14.32 9.08 -4.13
C GLY A 193 -15.75 9.49 -3.78
N PHE A 194 -15.96 9.79 -2.50
CA PHE A 194 -17.23 10.30 -2.01
C PHE A 194 -17.31 11.81 -2.26
N TYR A 195 -18.20 12.21 -3.18
CA TYR A 195 -18.47 13.62 -3.46
C TYR A 195 -19.83 13.98 -2.90
N SER A 196 -19.86 14.87 -1.92
CA SER A 196 -21.08 15.47 -1.37
C SER A 196 -20.98 16.98 -1.47
N LYS A 197 -21.89 17.58 -2.23
CA LYS A 197 -22.04 19.03 -2.29
C LYS A 197 -23.51 19.37 -2.19
N SER A 198 -23.87 19.91 -1.03
CA SER A 198 -25.21 20.39 -0.77
C SER A 198 -25.50 21.68 -1.52
N GLY A 199 -26.77 21.89 -1.82
CA GLY A 199 -27.24 23.08 -2.51
C GLY A 199 -28.70 22.93 -2.89
N TYR A 200 -29.08 23.57 -4.00
CA TYR A 200 -30.45 23.60 -4.44
C TYR A 200 -30.58 23.22 -5.91
N ILE A 201 -31.58 22.42 -6.22
CA ILE A 201 -32.14 22.29 -7.56
C ILE A 201 -33.25 23.34 -7.68
N TYR A 202 -33.17 24.18 -8.71
CA TYR A 202 -34.17 25.21 -8.97
C TYR A 202 -34.87 24.99 -10.31
N LEU A 203 -36.13 25.37 -10.32
CA LEU A 203 -36.99 25.39 -11.50
C LEU A 203 -37.36 26.83 -11.81
N ILE A 204 -36.94 27.30 -12.98
CA ILE A 204 -37.20 28.64 -13.50
C ILE A 204 -38.16 28.53 -14.68
N LYS A 205 -39.14 29.42 -14.76
CA LYS A 205 -39.99 29.60 -15.94
C LYS A 205 -39.55 30.84 -16.69
N ASP A 206 -39.42 30.74 -18.01
CA ASP A 206 -39.31 31.90 -18.87
C ASP A 206 -40.72 32.39 -19.22
N THR A 207 -41.07 33.62 -18.84
CA THR A 207 -42.38 34.19 -19.16
C THR A 207 -42.47 34.74 -20.58
N ALA A 208 -41.35 34.89 -21.29
CA ALA A 208 -41.34 35.36 -22.68
C ALA A 208 -41.50 34.22 -23.69
N SER A 209 -41.13 32.99 -23.31
CA SER A 209 -41.22 31.80 -24.16
C SER A 209 -42.31 30.85 -23.65
N LEU A 210 -43.24 30.46 -24.51
CA LEU A 210 -44.31 29.53 -24.13
C LEU A 210 -43.74 28.16 -23.77
N GLY A 211 -44.15 27.62 -22.61
CA GLY A 211 -43.78 26.28 -22.17
C GLY A 211 -42.30 26.07 -21.82
N ALA A 212 -41.47 27.12 -21.78
CA ALA A 212 -40.04 26.98 -21.53
C ALA A 212 -39.69 27.04 -20.04
N TYR A 213 -39.14 25.94 -19.53
CA TYR A 213 -38.69 25.79 -18.17
C TYR A 213 -37.20 25.46 -18.13
N LYS A 214 -36.50 25.95 -17.11
CA LYS A 214 -35.10 25.67 -16.87
C LYS A 214 -34.96 24.95 -15.54
N ILE A 215 -34.32 23.80 -15.57
CA ILE A 215 -33.89 23.07 -14.36
C ILE A 215 -32.39 23.27 -14.22
N GLY A 216 -31.94 23.69 -13.05
CA GLY A 216 -30.52 23.90 -12.79
C GLY A 216 -30.17 23.75 -11.32
N LEU A 217 -28.87 23.77 -11.04
CA LEU A 217 -28.34 23.63 -9.68
C LEU A 217 -27.59 24.89 -9.24
N GLY A 218 -27.55 25.15 -7.93
CA GLY A 218 -26.73 26.21 -7.35
C GLY A 218 -26.82 26.30 -5.83
N GLU A 219 -25.78 26.87 -5.21
CA GLU A 219 -25.77 27.16 -3.77
C GLU A 219 -26.71 28.32 -3.40
N ASN A 220 -26.87 29.28 -4.31
CA ASN A 220 -27.76 30.43 -4.14
C ASN A 220 -28.58 30.63 -5.43
N PRO A 221 -29.77 30.00 -5.53
CA PRO A 221 -30.66 30.11 -6.69
C PRO A 221 -31.07 31.55 -7.03
N ASP A 222 -31.25 32.41 -6.03
CA ASP A 222 -31.70 33.80 -6.24
C ASP A 222 -30.62 34.62 -6.95
N ARG A 223 -29.37 34.53 -6.48
CA ARG A 223 -28.24 35.15 -7.15
C ARG A 223 -28.07 34.61 -8.57
N ARG A 224 -28.32 33.31 -8.77
CA ARG A 224 -28.26 32.68 -10.09
C ARG A 224 -29.35 33.21 -11.02
N LEU A 225 -30.58 33.37 -10.53
CA LEU A 225 -31.69 33.97 -11.26
C LEU A 225 -31.37 35.42 -11.66
N ILE A 226 -30.89 36.25 -10.73
CA ILE A 226 -30.49 37.64 -11.00
C ILE A 226 -29.44 37.67 -12.10
N THR A 227 -28.41 36.82 -12.01
CA THR A 227 -27.32 36.77 -13.00
C THR A 227 -27.85 36.37 -14.39
N LEU A 228 -28.77 35.41 -14.46
CA LEU A 228 -29.39 34.99 -15.72
C LEU A 228 -30.25 36.11 -16.32
N ASN A 229 -31.03 36.82 -15.50
CA ASN A 229 -31.84 37.94 -15.94
C ASN A 229 -30.99 39.14 -16.39
N VAL A 230 -29.89 39.47 -15.70
CA VAL A 230 -28.95 40.52 -16.12
C VAL A 230 -28.32 40.21 -17.49
N SER A 231 -28.11 38.93 -17.77
CA SER A 231 -27.51 38.48 -19.04
C SER A 231 -28.54 38.32 -20.16
N SER A 232 -29.84 38.44 -19.86
CA SER A 232 -30.94 38.30 -20.82
C SER A 232 -31.45 39.67 -21.25
N SER A 233 -31.77 39.83 -22.53
CA SER A 233 -32.39 41.05 -23.07
C SER A 233 -33.82 41.26 -22.57
N GLN A 234 -34.53 40.18 -22.20
CA GLN A 234 -35.95 40.22 -21.88
C GLN A 234 -36.26 40.24 -20.37
N LYS A 235 -35.29 39.88 -19.51
CA LYS A 235 -35.46 39.78 -18.03
C LYS A 235 -36.75 39.03 -17.60
N SER A 236 -37.12 38.00 -18.36
CA SER A 236 -38.39 37.28 -18.26
C SER A 236 -38.37 36.06 -17.34
N LEU A 237 -37.24 35.77 -16.69
CA LEU A 237 -37.08 34.55 -15.90
C LEU A 237 -37.67 34.74 -14.50
N LYS A 238 -38.54 33.82 -14.09
CA LYS A 238 -39.15 33.77 -12.75
C LYS A 238 -38.84 32.43 -12.07
N MET A 239 -38.49 32.50 -10.78
CA MET A 239 -38.34 31.31 -9.95
C MET A 239 -39.72 30.69 -9.71
N ILE A 240 -39.88 29.40 -10.03
CA ILE A 240 -41.09 28.65 -9.71
C ILE A 240 -40.92 27.92 -8.39
N LYS A 241 -39.82 27.17 -8.25
CA LYS A 241 -39.56 26.37 -7.05
C LYS A 241 -38.09 26.08 -6.87
N MET A 242 -37.69 25.90 -5.62
CA MET A 242 -36.36 25.43 -5.25
C MET A 242 -36.50 24.24 -4.31
N PHE A 243 -35.60 23.27 -4.48
CA PHE A 243 -35.56 22.04 -3.72
C PHE A 243 -34.15 21.90 -3.15
N LYS A 244 -34.03 21.79 -1.83
CA LYS A 244 -32.75 21.53 -1.17
C LYS A 244 -32.34 20.09 -1.47
N SER A 245 -31.06 19.87 -1.75
CA SER A 245 -30.46 18.54 -1.90
C SER A 245 -29.11 18.50 -1.23
N ASP A 246 -28.81 17.39 -0.56
CA ASP A 246 -27.50 17.14 0.05
C ASP A 246 -26.45 16.77 -1.01
N ASN A 247 -26.88 16.29 -2.19
CA ASN A 247 -26.03 16.08 -3.36
C ASN A 247 -26.59 16.69 -4.65
N MET A 248 -26.49 18.01 -4.79
CA MET A 248 -27.11 18.73 -5.91
C MET A 248 -26.55 18.32 -7.29
N ARG A 249 -25.33 17.78 -7.36
CA ARG A 249 -24.70 17.37 -8.63
C ARG A 249 -25.30 16.05 -9.14
N TYR A 250 -25.47 15.06 -8.27
CA TYR A 250 -26.06 13.78 -8.67
C TYR A 250 -27.57 13.89 -8.85
N ALA A 251 -28.24 14.65 -7.99
CA ALA A 251 -29.66 14.96 -8.15
C ALA A 251 -29.93 15.58 -9.54
N GLU A 252 -29.18 16.61 -9.93
CA GLU A 252 -29.36 17.27 -11.23
C GLU A 252 -29.14 16.32 -12.41
N LYS A 253 -28.04 15.55 -12.40
CA LYS A 253 -27.77 14.56 -13.47
C LYS A 253 -28.91 13.55 -13.62
N MET A 254 -29.37 12.97 -12.51
CA MET A 254 -30.47 12.00 -12.51
C MET A 254 -31.76 12.62 -13.07
N ILE A 255 -32.10 13.84 -12.62
CA ILE A 255 -33.28 14.57 -13.08
C ILE A 255 -33.21 14.82 -14.59
N HIS A 256 -32.06 15.25 -15.12
CA HIS A 256 -31.90 15.53 -16.55
C HIS A 256 -31.96 14.29 -17.43
N ILE A 257 -31.53 13.13 -16.91
CA ILE A 257 -31.67 11.84 -17.60
C ILE A 257 -33.15 11.43 -17.62
N LEU A 258 -33.82 11.45 -16.46
CA LEU A 258 -35.23 11.04 -16.37
C LEU A 258 -36.18 11.95 -17.15
N LEU A 259 -35.86 13.24 -17.24
CA LEU A 259 -36.65 14.23 -17.98
C LEU A 259 -36.13 14.50 -19.40
N GLU A 260 -35.22 13.67 -19.90
CA GLU A 260 -34.70 13.79 -21.27
C GLU A 260 -35.79 13.90 -22.35
N PRO A 261 -36.93 13.18 -22.27
CA PRO A 261 -38.02 13.31 -23.24
C PRO A 261 -38.59 14.74 -23.36
N PHE A 262 -38.56 15.53 -22.28
CA PHE A 262 -39.06 16.91 -22.24
C PHE A 262 -37.97 17.94 -22.58
N ARG A 263 -36.72 17.52 -22.80
CA ARG A 263 -35.56 18.41 -22.96
C ARG A 263 -35.52 19.03 -24.36
N ILE A 264 -35.32 20.35 -24.41
CA ILE A 264 -35.20 21.10 -25.65
C ILE A 264 -33.87 20.77 -26.34
N LYS A 265 -33.93 20.32 -27.60
CA LYS A 265 -32.74 20.00 -28.40
C LYS A 265 -31.76 21.18 -28.42
N ARG A 266 -30.46 20.88 -28.23
CA ARG A 266 -29.36 21.85 -28.17
C ARG A 266 -29.38 22.80 -26.95
N ARG A 267 -30.31 22.64 -26.00
CA ARG A 267 -30.35 23.40 -24.74
C ARG A 267 -30.46 22.44 -23.56
N ASN A 268 -29.29 21.97 -23.10
CA ASN A 268 -29.20 20.85 -22.15
C ASN A 268 -29.91 21.06 -20.80
N GLU A 269 -30.20 22.30 -20.41
CA GLU A 269 -30.85 22.62 -19.12
C GLU A 269 -32.28 23.16 -19.29
N TRP A 270 -32.81 23.14 -20.51
CA TRP A 270 -34.11 23.70 -20.84
C TRP A 270 -35.08 22.60 -21.28
N PHE A 271 -36.30 22.68 -20.78
CA PHE A 271 -37.35 21.71 -20.95
C PHE A 271 -38.61 22.40 -21.46
N PHE A 272 -39.34 21.72 -22.33
CA PHE A 272 -40.62 22.17 -22.84
C PHE A 272 -41.75 21.41 -22.12
N LEU A 273 -42.66 22.16 -21.50
CA LEU A 273 -43.83 21.64 -20.81
C LEU A 273 -45.07 22.36 -21.35
N SER A 274 -46.00 21.61 -21.90
CA SER A 274 -47.22 22.09 -22.54
C SER A 274 -48.35 22.40 -21.55
N ASP A 275 -48.41 21.70 -20.41
CA ASP A 275 -49.51 21.83 -19.45
C ASP A 275 -49.08 21.69 -17.98
N ASN A 276 -50.06 21.81 -17.08
CA ASN A 276 -49.84 21.64 -15.65
C ASN A 276 -49.61 20.18 -15.24
N THR A 277 -50.06 19.21 -16.03
CA THR A 277 -49.87 17.78 -15.76
C THR A 277 -48.39 17.42 -15.90
N GLU A 278 -47.76 17.84 -17.00
CA GLU A 278 -46.33 17.68 -17.25
C GLU A 278 -45.49 18.44 -16.21
N LEU A 279 -45.91 19.65 -15.83
CA LEU A 279 -45.24 20.41 -14.76
C LEU A 279 -45.30 19.68 -13.41
N ASN A 280 -46.44 19.10 -13.06
CA ASN A 280 -46.59 18.31 -11.84
C ASN A 280 -45.73 17.05 -11.88
N TYR A 281 -45.69 16.35 -13.01
CA TYR A 281 -44.82 15.19 -13.22
C TYR A 281 -43.34 15.56 -13.06
N VAL A 282 -42.89 16.67 -13.65
CA VAL A 282 -41.52 17.17 -13.51
C VAL A 282 -41.20 17.48 -12.05
N ILE A 283 -42.07 18.19 -11.34
CA ILE A 283 -41.88 18.51 -9.92
C ILE A 283 -41.81 17.24 -9.06
N HIS A 284 -42.66 16.26 -9.35
CA HIS A 284 -42.64 14.96 -8.67
C HIS A 284 -41.33 14.21 -8.94
N THR A 285 -40.89 14.16 -10.19
CA THR A 285 -39.62 13.53 -10.59
C THR A 285 -38.43 14.18 -9.91
N ILE A 286 -38.40 15.52 -9.81
CA ILE A 286 -37.35 16.26 -9.09
C ILE A 286 -37.29 15.83 -7.61
N LYS A 287 -38.45 15.80 -6.93
CA LYS A 287 -38.52 15.43 -5.51
C LYS A 287 -38.02 14.00 -5.26
N ASN A 288 -38.52 13.03 -6.03
CA ASN A 288 -38.13 11.63 -5.85
C ASN A 288 -36.66 11.41 -6.19
N SER A 289 -36.12 12.12 -7.19
CA SER A 289 -34.70 12.04 -7.53
C SER A 289 -33.83 12.56 -6.39
N ILE A 290 -34.21 13.69 -5.77
CA ILE A 290 -33.50 14.25 -4.62
C ILE A 290 -33.54 13.30 -3.43
N GLU A 291 -34.74 12.81 -3.07
CA GLU A 291 -34.91 11.87 -1.97
C GLU A 291 -34.04 10.61 -2.18
N TYR A 292 -34.04 10.08 -3.41
CA TYR A 292 -33.22 8.94 -3.76
C TYR A 292 -31.73 9.25 -3.66
N THR A 293 -31.24 10.35 -4.25
CA THR A 293 -29.82 10.67 -4.23
C THR A 293 -29.32 11.03 -2.84
N ASP A 294 -30.13 11.72 -2.04
CA ASP A 294 -29.78 12.12 -0.69
C ASP A 294 -29.73 10.91 0.25
N LYS A 295 -30.62 9.91 0.05
CA LYS A 295 -30.59 8.63 0.78
C LYS A 295 -29.26 7.88 0.63
N TYR A 296 -28.64 7.93 -0.55
CA TYR A 296 -27.37 7.26 -0.85
C TYR A 296 -26.17 8.23 -0.87
N ASN A 297 -26.30 9.39 -0.23
CA ASN A 297 -25.24 10.39 -0.16
C ASN A 297 -24.25 10.09 0.97
N PHE A 298 -23.32 9.17 0.73
CA PHE A 298 -22.28 8.83 1.70
C PHE A 298 -21.17 9.90 1.71
N VAL A 299 -20.78 10.33 2.90
CA VAL A 299 -19.73 11.36 3.10
C VAL A 299 -18.34 10.72 3.13
N ASP A 300 -18.26 9.46 3.55
CA ASP A 300 -17.03 8.69 3.67
C ASP A 300 -17.28 7.18 3.51
N TYR A 301 -16.20 6.40 3.58
CA TYR A 301 -16.28 4.95 3.46
C TYR A 301 -17.00 4.30 4.66
N ASN A 302 -16.92 4.88 5.85
CA ASN A 302 -17.52 4.29 7.05
C ASN A 302 -19.05 4.39 6.99
N SER A 303 -19.57 5.57 6.64
CA SER A 303 -21.00 5.80 6.41
C SER A 303 -21.57 4.90 5.31
N PHE A 304 -20.82 4.67 4.24
CA PHE A 304 -21.16 3.65 3.23
C PHE A 304 -21.17 2.24 3.82
N LYS A 305 -20.12 1.84 4.54
CA LYS A 305 -19.96 0.50 5.10
C LYS A 305 -21.06 0.16 6.10
N ASP A 306 -21.40 1.11 6.97
CA ASP A 306 -22.45 0.95 7.98
C ASP A 306 -23.81 0.73 7.31
N TYR A 307 -24.12 1.50 6.27
CA TYR A 307 -25.32 1.29 5.46
C TYR A 307 -25.30 -0.08 4.75
N ALA A 308 -24.19 -0.44 4.12
CA ALA A 308 -24.05 -1.70 3.39
C ALA A 308 -24.24 -2.93 4.29
N ASN A 309 -23.72 -2.89 5.52
CA ASN A 309 -23.88 -3.97 6.50
C ASN A 309 -25.33 -4.16 6.98
N GLN A 310 -26.19 -3.15 6.83
CA GLN A 310 -27.60 -3.19 7.23
C GLN A 310 -28.53 -3.68 6.11
N LEU A 311 -28.03 -3.86 4.88
CA LEU A 311 -28.82 -4.41 3.78
C LEU A 311 -29.11 -5.91 4.05
N GLU A 312 -30.38 -6.33 3.97
CA GLU A 312 -30.77 -7.74 4.12
C GLU A 312 -30.01 -8.66 3.14
N ASP A 313 -29.65 -9.85 3.62
CA ASP A 313 -28.86 -10.93 3.00
C ASP A 313 -29.37 -11.51 1.65
N LYS A 314 -30.33 -10.87 0.98
CA LYS A 314 -31.01 -11.38 -0.23
C LYS A 314 -30.14 -11.48 -1.49
N LEU A 315 -28.88 -11.05 -1.45
CA LEU A 315 -27.94 -11.06 -2.58
C LEU A 315 -26.75 -12.03 -2.41
N LYS A 316 -26.74 -12.89 -1.39
CA LYS A 316 -25.60 -13.77 -1.06
C LYS A 316 -25.22 -14.84 -2.11
N ASN A 317 -26.00 -15.00 -3.18
CA ASN A 317 -25.75 -16.01 -4.22
C ASN A 317 -25.47 -15.39 -5.60
N ILE A 318 -24.61 -14.37 -5.67
CA ILE A 318 -23.94 -14.07 -6.94
C ILE A 318 -22.65 -14.89 -6.96
N THR A 319 -22.75 -16.14 -7.40
CA THR A 319 -21.57 -16.88 -7.82
C THR A 319 -21.03 -16.23 -9.10
N GLU A 320 -19.73 -15.98 -9.16
CA GLU A 320 -19.04 -15.62 -10.40
C GLU A 320 -19.18 -16.80 -11.38
N GLU A 321 -20.28 -16.83 -12.14
CA GLU A 321 -20.33 -17.65 -13.32
C GLU A 321 -19.34 -17.07 -14.31
N ASN A 322 -18.38 -17.89 -14.75
CA ASN A 322 -17.51 -17.58 -15.87
C ASN A 322 -18.35 -17.53 -17.15
N ILE A 323 -19.10 -16.44 -17.34
CA ILE A 323 -19.86 -16.19 -18.55
C ILE A 323 -18.85 -15.87 -19.65
N CYS A 324 -18.45 -16.90 -20.39
CA CYS A 324 -17.80 -16.71 -21.68
C CYS A 324 -18.82 -16.07 -22.63
N PHE A 325 -18.72 -14.75 -22.81
CA PHE A 325 -19.36 -14.10 -23.95
C PHE A 325 -18.66 -14.61 -25.21
N GLU A 326 -19.27 -15.59 -25.90
CA GLU A 326 -19.02 -15.74 -27.33
C GLU A 326 -19.34 -14.38 -27.97
N LYS A 327 -18.37 -13.82 -28.72
CA LYS A 327 -18.60 -12.57 -29.45
C LYS A 327 -19.90 -12.73 -30.23
N PRO A 328 -20.91 -11.84 -30.07
CA PRO A 328 -22.17 -11.97 -30.78
C PRO A 328 -21.89 -12.09 -32.28
N LYS A 329 -22.59 -12.98 -32.97
CA LYS A 329 -22.55 -13.06 -34.45
C LYS A 329 -22.73 -11.63 -34.98
N LYS A 330 -21.78 -11.19 -35.82
CA LYS A 330 -21.64 -9.84 -36.38
C LYS A 330 -22.97 -9.06 -36.37
N TYR A 331 -23.08 -8.05 -35.49
CA TYR A 331 -24.15 -7.07 -35.57
C TYR A 331 -23.98 -6.31 -36.91
N VAL A 332 -24.85 -6.58 -37.88
CA VAL A 332 -24.92 -5.81 -39.13
C VAL A 332 -25.69 -4.53 -38.82
N ASN A 333 -25.01 -3.54 -38.24
CA ASN A 333 -25.58 -2.20 -38.12
C ASN A 333 -25.43 -1.50 -39.48
N SER A 334 -26.52 -1.44 -40.23
CA SER A 334 -26.58 -0.94 -41.63
C SER A 334 -26.25 0.55 -41.79
N ASN A 335 -26.06 1.29 -40.70
CA ASN A 335 -25.82 2.74 -40.74
C ASN A 335 -24.35 3.16 -40.59
N PHE A 336 -23.41 2.21 -40.48
CA PHE A 336 -21.98 2.49 -40.68
C PHE A 336 -21.54 1.90 -42.03
N ILE A 337 -21.37 2.77 -43.01
CA ILE A 337 -20.79 2.44 -44.32
C ILE A 337 -19.45 1.71 -44.12
N CYS A 338 -19.42 0.42 -44.48
CA CYS A 338 -18.29 -0.46 -44.80
C CYS A 338 -16.94 -0.23 -44.08
N ARG A 339 -16.70 -0.89 -42.94
CA ARG A 339 -15.34 -1.35 -42.51
C ARG A 339 -15.43 -2.62 -41.66
N THR A 340 -15.88 -3.72 -42.25
CA THR A 340 -15.85 -5.05 -41.61
C THR A 340 -14.44 -5.63 -41.45
N ASP A 341 -13.43 -4.98 -42.03
CA ASP A 341 -12.14 -5.59 -42.35
C ASP A 341 -11.03 -5.24 -41.33
N LYS A 342 -11.41 -4.58 -40.23
CA LYS A 342 -10.48 -4.00 -39.24
C LYS A 342 -10.84 -4.33 -37.79
N LEU A 343 -11.68 -5.35 -37.57
CA LEU A 343 -11.95 -5.94 -36.26
C LEU A 343 -11.08 -7.19 -36.11
N SER A 344 -10.14 -7.16 -35.17
CA SER A 344 -9.24 -8.28 -34.92
C SER A 344 -10.01 -9.51 -34.40
N LYS A 345 -9.62 -10.70 -34.87
CA LYS A 345 -10.09 -11.96 -34.28
C LYS A 345 -9.37 -12.27 -32.96
N TYR A 346 -8.15 -11.77 -32.80
CA TYR A 346 -7.27 -12.00 -31.66
C TYR A 346 -7.49 -11.00 -30.52
N ASN A 347 -7.41 -11.49 -29.28
CA ASN A 347 -7.42 -10.73 -28.04
C ASN A 347 -6.24 -9.75 -27.99
N GLY A 348 -6.51 -8.53 -27.48
CA GLY A 348 -5.50 -7.49 -27.31
C GLY A 348 -4.98 -6.84 -28.60
N VAL A 349 -5.48 -7.26 -29.77
CA VAL A 349 -5.07 -6.74 -31.08
C VAL A 349 -6.17 -5.84 -31.67
N SER A 350 -5.79 -4.68 -32.20
CA SER A 350 -6.72 -3.70 -32.76
C SER A 350 -6.09 -2.89 -33.88
N TRP A 351 -6.88 -2.48 -34.89
CA TRP A 351 -6.36 -1.68 -35.99
C TRP A 351 -6.22 -0.19 -35.63
N CYS A 352 -5.04 0.40 -35.86
CA CYS A 352 -4.81 1.84 -35.70
C CYS A 352 -4.99 2.59 -37.02
N ILE A 353 -6.10 3.31 -37.19
CA ILE A 353 -6.40 4.04 -38.44
C ILE A 353 -5.36 5.12 -38.75
N LYS A 354 -4.83 5.82 -37.73
CA LYS A 354 -3.92 6.96 -37.93
C LYS A 354 -2.55 6.56 -38.46
N GLU A 355 -2.11 5.34 -38.15
CA GLU A 355 -0.75 4.87 -38.45
C GLU A 355 -0.72 3.65 -39.36
N ASP A 356 -1.89 3.19 -39.80
CA ASP A 356 -2.05 2.07 -40.73
C ASP A 356 -1.35 0.78 -40.27
N LYS A 357 -1.42 0.49 -38.96
CA LYS A 357 -0.75 -0.65 -38.32
C LYS A 357 -1.67 -1.34 -37.30
N TRP A 358 -1.42 -2.63 -37.07
CA TRP A 358 -2.02 -3.41 -35.98
C TRP A 358 -1.37 -3.06 -34.65
N MET A 359 -2.18 -2.70 -33.67
CA MET A 359 -1.74 -2.28 -32.34
C MET A 359 -2.07 -3.35 -31.31
N VAL A 360 -1.08 -3.63 -30.46
CA VAL A 360 -1.20 -4.61 -29.37
C VAL A 360 -1.24 -3.91 -28.03
N ARG A 361 -2.22 -4.29 -27.21
CA ARG A 361 -2.34 -3.83 -25.83
C ARG A 361 -2.78 -4.97 -24.91
N ILE A 362 -2.35 -4.91 -23.66
CA ILE A 362 -2.86 -5.74 -22.58
C ILE A 362 -3.24 -4.85 -21.41
N THR A 363 -4.37 -5.12 -20.77
CA THR A 363 -4.79 -4.38 -19.57
C THR A 363 -4.33 -5.16 -18.35
N LYS A 364 -3.54 -4.52 -17.49
CA LYS A 364 -3.04 -5.06 -16.23
C LYS A 364 -3.24 -4.01 -15.15
N ASP A 365 -3.81 -4.39 -14.00
CA ASP A 365 -3.96 -3.49 -12.84
C ASP A 365 -4.72 -2.19 -13.18
N ASN A 366 -5.77 -2.29 -14.03
CA ASN A 366 -6.53 -1.17 -14.62
C ASN A 366 -5.76 -0.25 -15.58
N ASP A 367 -4.48 -0.51 -15.81
CA ASP A 367 -3.65 0.20 -16.77
C ASP A 367 -3.54 -0.57 -18.08
N THR A 368 -3.54 0.17 -19.19
CA THR A 368 -3.36 -0.42 -20.51
C THR A 368 -1.89 -0.34 -20.93
N ILE A 369 -1.20 -1.47 -20.92
CA ILE A 369 0.17 -1.61 -21.39
C ILE A 369 0.16 -1.74 -22.91
N PHE A 370 0.81 -0.80 -23.59
CA PHE A 370 1.01 -0.84 -25.03
C PHE A 370 2.26 -1.68 -25.36
N LEU A 371 2.09 -2.73 -26.17
CA LEU A 371 3.16 -3.68 -26.51
C LEU A 371 3.79 -3.40 -27.88
N GLY A 372 3.08 -2.67 -28.75
CA GLY A 372 3.65 -2.26 -30.03
C GLY A 372 2.65 -2.05 -31.15
N LYS A 373 3.21 -1.73 -32.31
CA LYS A 373 2.50 -1.64 -33.59
C LYS A 373 3.23 -2.49 -34.62
N TYR A 374 2.47 -3.24 -35.40
CA TYR A 374 2.94 -4.29 -36.30
C TYR A 374 2.21 -4.21 -37.64
N ASP A 375 2.83 -4.72 -38.69
CA ASP A 375 2.27 -4.63 -40.04
C ASP A 375 1.21 -5.70 -40.28
N THR A 376 1.30 -6.84 -39.57
CA THR A 376 0.35 -7.95 -39.70
C THR A 376 -0.42 -8.21 -38.40
N GLU A 377 -1.66 -8.69 -38.54
CA GLU A 377 -2.53 -9.06 -37.42
C GLU A 377 -1.95 -10.26 -36.64
N LEU A 378 -1.32 -11.19 -37.37
CA LEU A 378 -0.69 -12.39 -36.82
C LEU A 378 0.52 -12.06 -35.94
N GLU A 379 1.41 -11.19 -36.41
CA GLU A 379 2.57 -10.73 -35.64
C GLU A 379 2.11 -10.02 -34.35
N ALA A 380 1.08 -9.19 -34.45
CA ALA A 380 0.47 -8.54 -33.30
C ALA A 380 -0.09 -9.56 -32.28
N ALA A 381 -0.73 -10.64 -32.76
CA ALA A 381 -1.27 -11.70 -31.91
C ALA A 381 -0.18 -12.53 -31.21
N ILE A 382 0.93 -12.80 -31.90
CA ILE A 382 2.12 -13.45 -31.35
C ILE A 382 2.69 -12.63 -30.19
N ILE A 383 2.85 -11.31 -30.39
CA ILE A 383 3.37 -10.41 -29.34
C ILE A 383 2.47 -10.36 -28.11
N TYR A 384 1.14 -10.39 -28.31
CA TYR A 384 0.20 -10.51 -27.20
C TYR A 384 0.43 -11.80 -26.42
N ASN A 385 0.50 -12.94 -27.12
CA ASN A 385 0.66 -14.25 -26.51
C ASN A 385 1.97 -14.37 -25.71
N ASP A 386 3.07 -13.83 -26.23
CA ASP A 386 4.37 -13.87 -25.56
C ASP A 386 4.38 -13.08 -24.25
N TYR A 387 3.82 -11.87 -24.27
CA TYR A 387 3.75 -11.06 -23.06
C TYR A 387 2.71 -11.60 -22.06
N ALA A 388 1.55 -12.09 -22.54
CA ALA A 388 0.57 -12.74 -21.70
C ALA A 388 1.15 -13.99 -21.01
N THR A 389 1.93 -14.79 -21.75
CA THR A 389 2.62 -15.97 -21.20
C THR A 389 3.68 -15.57 -20.17
N TYR A 390 4.43 -14.50 -20.42
CA TYR A 390 5.35 -13.93 -19.43
C TYR A 390 4.62 -13.56 -18.14
N LEU A 391 3.55 -12.76 -18.22
CA LEU A 391 2.76 -12.37 -17.05
C LEU A 391 2.17 -13.56 -16.29
N ASN A 392 1.67 -14.57 -17.02
CA ASN A 392 1.11 -15.77 -16.39
C ASN A 392 2.18 -16.55 -15.62
N ARG A 393 3.42 -16.64 -16.14
CA ARG A 393 4.52 -17.36 -15.47
C ARG A 393 5.16 -16.57 -14.34
N THR A 394 5.42 -15.28 -14.53
CA THR A 394 6.20 -14.49 -13.56
C THR A 394 5.36 -13.86 -12.47
N LEU A 395 4.07 -13.58 -12.75
CA LEU A 395 3.16 -12.90 -11.83
C LEU A 395 1.92 -13.73 -11.50
N ASN A 396 1.90 -15.02 -11.88
CA ASN A 396 0.79 -15.94 -11.64
C ASN A 396 -0.57 -15.42 -12.11
N MET A 397 -0.57 -14.69 -13.25
CA MET A 397 -1.78 -14.17 -13.88
C MET A 397 -2.45 -15.25 -14.76
N ASN A 398 -3.71 -15.00 -15.16
CA ASN A 398 -4.51 -15.94 -15.96
C ASN A 398 -5.01 -15.32 -17.27
N TYR A 399 -4.13 -14.66 -18.04
CA TYR A 399 -4.50 -14.13 -19.35
C TYR A 399 -4.74 -15.25 -20.36
N ARG A 400 -5.87 -15.19 -21.06
CA ARG A 400 -6.22 -16.12 -22.14
C ARG A 400 -5.37 -15.88 -23.37
N LEU A 401 -4.64 -16.91 -23.79
CA LEU A 401 -3.85 -16.88 -25.02
C LEU A 401 -4.74 -16.99 -26.26
N ASN A 402 -4.32 -16.32 -27.33
CA ASN A 402 -4.90 -16.47 -28.66
C ASN A 402 -4.54 -17.83 -29.24
N ASP A 403 -5.49 -18.43 -29.95
CA ASP A 403 -5.23 -19.64 -30.73
C ASP A 403 -4.54 -19.25 -32.05
N ILE A 404 -3.27 -19.64 -32.18
CA ILE A 404 -2.41 -19.28 -33.31
C ILE A 404 -1.80 -20.56 -33.86
N ASP A 405 -2.16 -20.90 -35.10
CA ASP A 405 -1.65 -22.08 -35.78
C ASP A 405 -0.12 -22.08 -35.85
N ASN A 406 0.49 -23.22 -35.48
CA ASN A 406 1.94 -23.45 -35.54
C ASN A 406 2.80 -22.47 -34.72
N TYR A 407 2.25 -21.86 -33.66
CA TYR A 407 3.01 -20.99 -32.78
C TYR A 407 2.93 -21.41 -31.31
N VAL A 408 4.09 -21.60 -30.68
CA VAL A 408 4.21 -21.80 -29.23
C VAL A 408 4.72 -20.51 -28.62
N SER A 409 3.94 -19.93 -27.71
CA SER A 409 4.27 -18.66 -27.06
C SER A 409 5.61 -18.71 -26.33
N ASN A 410 6.44 -17.71 -26.57
CA ASN A 410 7.71 -17.50 -25.89
C ASN A 410 7.55 -16.43 -24.80
N PRO A 411 7.70 -16.75 -23.50
CA PRO A 411 7.56 -15.76 -22.44
C PRO A 411 8.62 -14.67 -22.54
N ARG A 412 8.19 -13.44 -22.87
CA ARG A 412 9.06 -12.27 -23.05
C ARG A 412 8.51 -11.03 -22.34
N ASP A 413 9.37 -10.28 -21.67
CA ASP A 413 9.04 -8.95 -21.13
C ASP A 413 9.15 -7.89 -22.24
N ILE A 414 8.14 -7.84 -23.11
CA ILE A 414 8.10 -6.93 -24.26
C ILE A 414 8.36 -5.47 -23.85
N PRO A 415 7.75 -4.91 -22.78
CA PRO A 415 8.09 -3.57 -22.30
C PRO A 415 9.57 -3.38 -21.93
N GLU A 416 10.19 -4.35 -21.26
CA GLU A 416 11.62 -4.26 -20.89
C GLU A 416 12.53 -4.39 -22.12
N GLU A 417 12.21 -5.27 -23.08
CA GLU A 417 12.91 -5.34 -24.37
C GLU A 417 12.87 -4.00 -25.09
N TRP A 418 11.71 -3.34 -25.10
CA TRP A 418 11.55 -2.01 -25.67
C TRP A 418 12.38 -0.96 -24.94
N ARG A 419 12.46 -1.01 -23.60
CA ARG A 419 13.32 -0.11 -22.81
C ARG A 419 14.80 -0.33 -23.13
N LYS A 420 15.26 -1.58 -23.19
CA LYS A 420 16.65 -1.94 -23.53
C LYS A 420 17.01 -1.49 -24.95
N LYS A 421 16.18 -1.79 -25.94
CA LYS A 421 16.36 -1.35 -27.33
C LYS A 421 16.38 0.18 -27.45
N LYS A 422 15.57 0.88 -26.66
CA LYS A 422 15.61 2.36 -26.58
C LYS A 422 16.90 2.89 -25.94
N LEU A 423 17.48 2.14 -24.99
CA LEU A 423 18.76 2.46 -24.37
C LEU A 423 19.94 2.21 -25.33
N GLU A 424 19.87 1.16 -26.14
CA GLU A 424 20.87 0.80 -27.16
C GLU A 424 20.83 1.73 -28.37
N THR A 425 19.65 2.26 -28.72
CA THR A 425 19.47 3.25 -29.81
C THR A 425 19.62 4.69 -29.36
N LYS A 426 20.30 4.91 -28.23
CA LYS A 426 20.63 6.25 -27.75
C LYS A 426 21.29 7.05 -28.88
N SER A 427 20.69 8.20 -29.16
CA SER A 427 21.17 9.11 -30.19
C SER A 427 22.48 9.83 -29.83
N SER A 428 22.91 9.77 -28.57
CA SER A 428 24.20 10.24 -28.08
C SER A 428 24.64 9.34 -26.92
N GLN A 429 25.95 9.17 -26.75
CA GLN A 429 26.53 8.44 -25.62
C GLN A 429 26.30 9.12 -24.27
N PHE A 430 25.96 10.42 -24.26
CA PHE A 430 25.79 11.22 -23.05
C PHE A 430 24.35 11.17 -22.50
N ASN A 431 24.22 10.95 -21.19
CA ASN A 431 22.95 10.98 -20.48
C ASN A 431 22.28 12.36 -20.59
N GLY A 432 20.97 12.34 -20.82
CA GLY A 432 20.16 13.56 -20.96
C GLY A 432 20.31 14.28 -22.30
N VAL A 433 21.10 13.74 -23.24
CA VAL A 433 21.32 14.32 -24.57
C VAL A 433 20.67 13.46 -25.65
N TYR A 434 19.93 14.09 -26.57
CA TYR A 434 19.30 13.38 -27.68
C TYR A 434 19.38 14.13 -29.01
N PHE A 435 19.54 13.37 -30.11
CA PHE A 435 19.60 13.90 -31.47
C PHE A 435 18.20 14.07 -32.04
N ILE A 436 17.91 15.27 -32.51
CA ILE A 436 16.67 15.63 -33.18
C ILE A 436 16.89 15.50 -34.68
N LYS A 437 16.56 14.33 -35.24
CA LYS A 437 16.77 14.00 -36.67
C LYS A 437 16.19 15.05 -37.64
N SER A 438 15.03 15.63 -37.34
CA SER A 438 14.40 16.63 -38.23
C SER A 438 15.17 17.95 -38.32
N LYS A 439 16.03 18.24 -37.34
CA LYS A 439 16.80 19.49 -37.27
C LYS A 439 18.32 19.28 -37.34
N GLN A 440 18.77 18.03 -37.34
CA GLN A 440 20.19 17.65 -37.33
C GLN A 440 20.99 18.28 -36.17
N ILE A 441 20.36 18.40 -34.99
CA ILE A 441 20.98 18.98 -33.76
C ILE A 441 20.69 18.11 -32.54
N PHE A 442 21.51 18.22 -31.51
CA PHE A 442 21.30 17.63 -30.20
C PHE A 442 20.53 18.57 -29.26
N GLU A 443 19.75 18.01 -28.35
CA GLU A 443 19.06 18.72 -27.27
C GLU A 443 19.38 18.05 -25.93
N ALA A 444 19.82 18.86 -24.96
CA ALA A 444 20.00 18.43 -23.58
C ALA A 444 18.74 18.71 -22.77
N SER A 445 18.29 17.74 -21.99
CA SER A 445 17.16 17.91 -21.06
C SER A 445 17.36 17.13 -19.76
N ILE A 446 16.72 17.60 -18.69
CA ILE A 446 16.71 16.92 -17.39
C ILE A 446 15.28 16.90 -16.84
N GLN A 447 14.86 15.78 -16.24
CA GLN A 447 13.53 15.65 -15.66
C GLN A 447 13.60 15.83 -14.15
N TYR A 448 12.82 16.75 -13.58
CA TYR A 448 12.71 16.94 -12.12
C TYR A 448 11.23 17.07 -11.71
N LYS A 449 10.82 16.35 -10.67
CA LYS A 449 9.41 16.25 -10.20
C LYS A 449 8.42 15.97 -11.34
N LYS A 450 8.70 14.91 -12.13
CA LYS A 450 7.95 14.47 -13.33
C LYS A 450 7.90 15.49 -14.49
N LYS A 451 8.51 16.67 -14.37
CA LYS A 451 8.58 17.68 -15.43
C LYS A 451 9.93 17.66 -16.13
N SER A 452 9.93 17.58 -17.46
CA SER A 452 11.15 17.71 -18.28
C SER A 452 11.49 19.18 -18.52
N TYR A 453 12.75 19.53 -18.33
CA TYR A 453 13.32 20.85 -18.56
C TYR A 453 14.35 20.76 -19.69
N LYS A 454 14.14 21.58 -20.73
CA LYS A 454 15.08 21.70 -21.84
C LYS A 454 16.19 22.68 -21.46
N LEU A 455 17.43 22.26 -21.57
CA LEU A 455 18.61 23.02 -21.15
C LEU A 455 19.20 23.77 -22.34
N ILE A 456 19.52 23.07 -23.42
CA ILE A 456 20.14 23.65 -24.62
C ILE A 456 19.86 22.80 -25.86
N LYS A 457 19.88 23.44 -27.03
CA LYS A 457 20.02 22.78 -28.33
C LYS A 457 21.37 23.17 -28.93
N ASN A 458 22.15 22.20 -29.42
CA ASN A 458 23.47 22.46 -30.01
C ASN A 458 23.77 21.40 -31.09
N GLU A 459 24.65 21.71 -32.04
CA GLU A 459 25.17 20.75 -33.03
C GLU A 459 26.14 19.74 -32.41
N SER A 460 26.78 20.10 -31.29
CA SER A 460 27.67 19.23 -30.52
C SER A 460 26.95 18.58 -29.35
N ASP A 461 27.00 17.24 -29.28
CA ASP A 461 26.44 16.48 -28.17
C ASP A 461 27.27 16.63 -26.88
N ILE A 462 28.59 16.89 -27.00
CA ILE A 462 29.50 17.21 -25.90
C ILE A 462 29.06 18.50 -25.19
N GLU A 463 28.75 19.57 -25.94
CA GLU A 463 28.30 20.84 -25.35
C GLU A 463 26.95 20.70 -24.62
N CYS A 464 26.04 19.91 -25.21
CA CYS A 464 24.81 19.50 -24.54
C CYS A 464 25.08 18.71 -23.25
N ALA A 465 26.05 17.80 -23.26
CA ALA A 465 26.42 16.96 -22.11
C ALA A 465 27.04 17.77 -20.97
N LYS A 466 27.90 18.75 -21.29
CA LYS A 466 28.47 19.68 -20.30
C LYS A 466 27.38 20.42 -19.56
N LEU A 467 26.40 20.99 -20.28
CA LEU A 467 25.28 21.72 -19.67
C LEU A 467 24.37 20.82 -18.83
N TYR A 468 24.14 19.58 -19.28
CA TYR A 468 23.42 18.58 -18.49
C TYR A 468 24.14 18.30 -17.16
N ASN A 469 25.46 18.06 -17.20
CA ASN A 469 26.25 17.78 -15.99
C ASN A 469 26.16 18.90 -14.96
N GLN A 470 26.31 20.15 -15.40
CA GLN A 470 26.26 21.32 -14.51
C GLN A 470 24.89 21.44 -13.81
N GLN A 471 23.79 21.20 -14.53
CA GLN A 471 22.44 21.22 -13.96
C GLN A 471 22.16 20.01 -13.05
N ALA A 472 22.62 18.83 -13.45
CA ALA A 472 22.50 17.59 -12.69
C ALA A 472 23.24 17.69 -11.35
N LEU A 473 24.47 18.21 -11.36
CA LEU A 473 25.27 18.45 -10.16
C LEU A 473 24.57 19.41 -9.20
N TYR A 474 24.03 20.52 -9.73
CA TYR A 474 23.25 21.45 -8.92
C TYR A 474 22.03 20.78 -8.26
N PHE A 475 21.27 19.96 -8.99
CA PHE A 475 20.13 19.25 -8.40
C PHE A 475 20.55 18.24 -7.34
N ASN A 476 21.67 17.54 -7.54
CA ASN A 476 22.18 16.60 -6.56
C ASN A 476 22.55 17.31 -5.25
N ASN A 477 23.29 18.42 -5.35
CA ASN A 477 23.76 19.18 -4.20
C ASN A 477 22.64 19.90 -3.44
N HIS A 478 21.60 20.40 -4.15
CA HIS A 478 20.58 21.25 -3.53
C HIS A 478 19.23 20.58 -3.28
N PHE A 479 18.90 19.49 -4.00
CA PHE A 479 17.58 18.86 -3.93
C PHE A 479 17.63 17.37 -3.57
N GLY A 480 18.78 16.84 -3.16
CA GLY A 480 18.94 15.44 -2.74
C GLY A 480 18.65 14.44 -3.86
N THR A 481 18.91 14.81 -5.12
CA THR A 481 18.78 13.90 -6.26
C THR A 481 20.07 13.14 -6.50
N ASN A 482 19.99 12.06 -7.29
CA ASN A 482 21.15 11.21 -7.63
C ASN A 482 21.33 11.08 -9.15
N TYR A 483 21.32 12.19 -9.89
CA TYR A 483 21.59 12.17 -11.34
C TYR A 483 23.04 11.76 -11.61
N LYS A 484 23.23 10.84 -12.56
CA LYS A 484 24.55 10.43 -13.04
C LYS A 484 25.13 11.50 -13.96
N LEU A 485 26.31 12.00 -13.62
CA LEU A 485 27.09 12.89 -14.50
C LEU A 485 27.72 12.10 -15.65
N ASN A 486 27.82 12.73 -16.80
CA ASN A 486 28.52 12.22 -17.96
C ASN A 486 30.03 12.35 -17.77
N ASP A 487 30.78 11.34 -18.19
CA ASP A 487 32.23 11.43 -18.26
C ASP A 487 32.62 12.19 -19.53
N ILE A 488 33.28 13.34 -19.37
CA ILE A 488 33.64 14.25 -20.45
C ILE A 488 35.12 14.56 -20.29
N GLU A 489 35.91 14.14 -21.27
CA GLU A 489 37.37 14.32 -21.26
C GLU A 489 37.73 15.80 -21.09
N ASN A 490 38.68 16.08 -20.19
CA ASN A 490 39.18 17.43 -19.89
C ASN A 490 38.12 18.44 -19.43
N PHE A 491 36.99 17.99 -18.85
CA PHE A 491 35.94 18.87 -18.35
C PHE A 491 35.58 18.60 -16.88
N THR A 492 35.99 19.52 -16.01
CA THR A 492 35.55 19.53 -14.61
C THR A 492 34.19 20.22 -14.51
N THR A 493 33.17 19.49 -14.05
CA THR A 493 31.82 20.03 -13.91
C THR A 493 31.73 20.96 -12.70
N VAL A 494 31.30 22.20 -12.93
CA VAL A 494 30.92 23.16 -11.87
C VAL A 494 29.40 23.26 -11.82
N GLU A 495 28.81 23.20 -10.64
CA GLU A 495 27.35 23.24 -10.52
C GLU A 495 26.78 24.57 -11.04
N LYS A 496 25.68 24.49 -11.79
CA LYS A 496 24.97 25.68 -12.25
C LYS A 496 23.50 25.38 -12.49
N ASN A 497 22.64 26.21 -11.92
CA ASN A 497 21.20 26.10 -12.12
C ASN A 497 20.76 26.88 -13.36
N TYR A 498 20.50 26.16 -14.45
CA TYR A 498 19.90 26.68 -15.68
C TYR A 498 18.36 26.73 -15.61
N ILE A 499 17.76 26.15 -14.57
CA ILE A 499 16.30 26.09 -14.39
C ILE A 499 15.78 27.23 -13.50
N SER A 500 16.59 27.81 -12.61
CA SER A 500 16.23 29.03 -11.86
C SER A 500 16.13 30.25 -12.78
N SER A 501 17.01 30.38 -13.77
CA SER A 501 16.94 31.40 -14.82
C SER A 501 15.72 31.24 -15.73
N ILE A 502 14.96 30.14 -15.61
CA ILE A 502 13.75 29.84 -16.37
C ILE A 502 12.45 30.23 -15.59
N LYS A 503 12.51 30.92 -14.44
CA LYS A 503 11.31 31.48 -13.75
C LYS A 503 11.59 32.88 -13.16
N LYS A 504 10.76 33.93 -13.33
CA LYS A 504 9.29 34.06 -13.45
C LYS A 504 8.90 35.07 -14.56
N LYS A 505 7.88 34.76 -15.37
CA LYS A 505 7.17 35.71 -16.26
C LYS A 505 6.18 36.62 -15.50
N TYR A 506 6.52 37.00 -14.27
CA TYR A 506 5.65 37.82 -13.44
C TYR A 506 6.46 39.03 -12.99
N SER A 507 5.93 40.21 -13.31
CA SER A 507 6.52 41.47 -12.89
C SER A 507 6.49 41.59 -11.35
N ARG A 508 7.35 42.43 -10.78
CA ARG A 508 7.33 42.73 -9.34
C ARG A 508 6.05 43.43 -8.89
N PHE A 509 5.36 44.09 -9.82
CA PHE A 509 4.12 44.82 -9.58
C PHE A 509 2.87 43.96 -9.81
N ILE A 510 1.90 44.12 -8.90
CA ILE A 510 0.59 43.48 -8.93
C ILE A 510 -0.16 43.91 -10.19
N GLY A 511 -0.77 42.94 -10.87
CA GLY A 511 -1.54 43.16 -12.09
C GLY A 511 -0.70 43.40 -13.36
N VAL A 512 0.62 43.26 -13.30
CA VAL A 512 1.52 43.47 -14.44
C VAL A 512 2.18 42.14 -14.87
N SER A 513 2.27 41.92 -16.19
CA SER A 513 2.82 40.70 -16.78
C SER A 513 3.55 41.00 -18.09
N ILE A 514 4.64 40.30 -18.40
CA ILE A 514 5.35 40.48 -19.68
C ILE A 514 4.67 39.69 -20.80
N ARG A 515 4.53 40.32 -21.96
CA ARG A 515 4.00 39.70 -23.18
C ARG A 515 5.13 39.07 -23.99
N ASN A 516 5.06 37.76 -24.21
CA ASN A 516 6.09 36.99 -24.94
C ASN A 516 6.22 37.35 -26.42
N ASP A 517 5.20 37.98 -26.99
CA ASP A 517 5.11 38.29 -28.43
C ASP A 517 5.65 39.68 -28.78
N SER A 518 5.82 40.55 -27.80
CA SER A 518 6.10 41.97 -28.03
C SER A 518 7.12 42.58 -27.07
N ASP A 519 7.62 41.80 -26.12
CA ASP A 519 8.56 42.21 -25.06
C ASP A 519 8.11 43.47 -24.29
N LYS A 520 6.78 43.64 -24.19
CA LYS A 520 6.11 44.75 -23.49
C LYS A 520 5.41 44.25 -22.23
N PHE A 521 5.26 45.12 -21.25
CA PHE A 521 4.52 44.86 -20.02
C PHE A 521 3.03 45.17 -20.19
N ARG A 522 2.16 44.24 -19.83
CA ARG A 522 0.70 44.41 -19.84
C ARG A 522 0.19 44.53 -18.43
N ALA A 523 -0.61 45.57 -18.19
CA ALA A 523 -1.31 45.80 -16.94
C ALA A 523 -2.78 45.37 -17.05
N TYR A 524 -3.32 44.71 -16.03
CA TYR A 524 -4.74 44.36 -15.97
C TYR A 524 -5.22 44.16 -14.53
N ILE A 525 -6.51 44.38 -14.31
CA ILE A 525 -7.18 44.16 -13.03
C ILE A 525 -8.41 43.25 -13.22
N LYS A 526 -8.69 42.38 -12.26
CA LYS A 526 -9.87 41.51 -12.31
C LYS A 526 -10.96 42.06 -11.40
N TYR A 527 -12.10 42.45 -11.99
CA TYR A 527 -13.25 43.00 -11.28
C TYR A 527 -14.51 42.19 -11.64
N ASN A 528 -15.23 41.71 -10.61
CA ASN A 528 -16.44 40.87 -10.76
C ASN A 528 -16.26 39.69 -11.74
N GLY A 529 -15.11 39.01 -11.69
CA GLY A 529 -14.81 37.86 -12.53
C GLY A 529 -14.32 38.19 -13.94
N LYS A 530 -14.45 39.45 -14.38
CA LYS A 530 -13.97 39.92 -15.70
C LYS A 530 -12.60 40.57 -15.59
N ARG A 531 -11.79 40.37 -16.63
CA ARG A 531 -10.49 41.04 -16.79
C ARG A 531 -10.71 42.39 -17.46
N ILE A 532 -10.25 43.45 -16.81
CA ILE A 532 -10.17 44.80 -17.36
C ILE A 532 -8.70 45.03 -17.74
N ASP A 533 -8.46 45.32 -19.01
CA ASP A 533 -7.12 45.64 -19.50
C ASP A 533 -6.79 47.10 -19.18
N CYS A 534 -5.64 47.35 -18.58
CA CYS A 534 -5.16 48.69 -18.24
C CYS A 534 -4.11 49.19 -19.26
N GLY A 535 -3.76 48.39 -20.26
CA GLY A 535 -2.88 48.75 -21.36
C GLY A 535 -1.59 47.92 -21.45
N THR A 536 -0.79 48.24 -22.47
CA THR A 536 0.53 47.65 -22.72
C THR A 536 1.59 48.74 -22.81
N PHE A 537 2.70 48.56 -22.11
CA PHE A 537 3.72 49.56 -21.86
C PHE A 537 5.11 48.98 -22.13
N LYS A 538 6.07 49.84 -22.45
CA LYS A 538 7.47 49.42 -22.65
C LYS A 538 8.16 49.15 -21.31
N ASN A 539 7.82 49.92 -20.27
CA ASN A 539 8.42 49.80 -18.94
C ASN A 539 7.46 49.14 -17.96
N GLU A 540 8.03 48.40 -17.01
CA GLU A 540 7.30 47.69 -15.96
C GLU A 540 6.56 48.66 -15.01
N GLU A 541 7.19 49.79 -14.70
CA GLU A 541 6.68 50.84 -13.79
C GLU A 541 5.49 51.60 -14.39
N ASP A 542 5.50 51.85 -15.70
CA ASP A 542 4.38 52.50 -16.40
C ASP A 542 3.14 51.60 -16.39
N ALA A 543 3.34 50.29 -16.57
CA ALA A 543 2.28 49.30 -16.42
C ALA A 543 1.74 49.25 -14.99
N ALA A 544 2.62 49.38 -13.99
CA ALA A 544 2.22 49.43 -12.58
C ALA A 544 1.41 50.68 -12.26
N ARG A 545 1.83 51.86 -12.76
CA ARG A 545 1.07 53.11 -12.66
C ARG A 545 -0.32 52.99 -13.29
N ALA A 546 -0.43 52.35 -14.45
CA ALA A 546 -1.71 52.10 -15.11
C ALA A 546 -2.63 51.14 -14.33
N TYR A 547 -2.06 50.12 -13.69
CA TYR A 547 -2.80 49.27 -12.76
C TYR A 547 -3.29 50.05 -11.54
N ASN A 548 -2.41 50.85 -10.91
CA ASN A 548 -2.72 51.65 -9.71
C ASN A 548 -3.90 52.61 -9.97
N LYS A 549 -3.85 53.35 -11.08
CA LYS A 549 -4.95 54.24 -11.48
C LYS A 549 -6.28 53.50 -11.54
N LYS A 550 -6.30 52.30 -12.15
CA LYS A 550 -7.52 51.49 -12.25
C LYS A 550 -7.95 50.91 -10.90
N ALA A 551 -7.00 50.55 -10.05
CA ALA A 551 -7.26 50.07 -8.69
C ALA A 551 -7.86 51.17 -7.81
N GLU A 552 -7.37 52.41 -7.89
CA GLU A 552 -7.93 53.59 -7.21
C GLU A 552 -9.36 53.87 -7.67
N GLU A 553 -9.60 53.89 -8.99
CA GLU A 553 -10.95 54.05 -9.57
C GLU A 553 -11.92 52.99 -9.04
N LEU A 554 -11.49 51.74 -8.95
CA LEU A 554 -12.34 50.65 -8.44
C LEU A 554 -12.52 50.71 -6.92
N ASN A 555 -11.50 51.12 -6.17
CA ASN A 555 -11.58 51.27 -4.72
C ASN A 555 -12.50 52.40 -4.28
N ALA A 556 -12.68 53.42 -5.12
CA ALA A 556 -13.61 54.52 -4.87
C ALA A 556 -15.10 54.12 -5.07
N LEU A 557 -15.39 52.97 -5.67
CA LEU A 557 -16.77 52.52 -5.88
C LEU A 557 -17.30 51.78 -4.63
N GLU A 558 -18.46 52.20 -4.13
CA GLU A 558 -19.16 51.54 -3.01
C GLU A 558 -19.52 50.06 -3.30
N THR A 559 -19.64 49.70 -4.59
CA THR A 559 -19.96 48.34 -5.03
C THR A 559 -18.77 47.38 -5.01
N THR A 560 -17.56 47.88 -4.71
CA THR A 560 -16.34 47.08 -4.71
C THR A 560 -16.15 46.35 -3.38
N LYS A 561 -16.34 45.02 -3.40
CA LYS A 561 -16.23 44.17 -2.21
C LYS A 561 -14.80 43.93 -1.72
N ILE A 562 -13.79 44.17 -2.55
CA ILE A 562 -12.38 43.88 -2.26
C ILE A 562 -11.57 45.14 -2.58
N LYS A 563 -10.87 45.68 -1.58
CA LYS A 563 -9.93 46.78 -1.81
C LYS A 563 -8.71 46.24 -2.58
N TYR A 564 -8.47 46.79 -3.75
CA TYR A 564 -7.31 46.51 -4.58
C TYR A 564 -6.08 47.20 -4.01
N MET A 565 -4.99 46.45 -3.85
CA MET A 565 -3.71 46.99 -3.39
C MET A 565 -3.09 47.89 -4.47
N ILE A 566 -2.47 48.98 -4.03
CA ILE A 566 -1.72 49.92 -4.87
C ILE A 566 -0.25 49.51 -4.83
N ASN A 567 0.39 49.43 -6.01
CA ASN A 567 1.81 49.14 -6.11
C ASN A 567 2.63 50.36 -5.66
N GLU A 568 3.69 50.15 -4.89
CA GLU A 568 4.70 51.17 -4.63
C GLU A 568 5.61 51.27 -5.86
N VAL A 569 5.44 52.33 -6.65
CA VAL A 569 6.29 52.61 -7.82
C VAL A 569 7.23 53.74 -7.42
N SER A 570 8.53 53.43 -7.34
CA SER A 570 9.61 54.37 -7.03
C SER A 570 9.82 55.42 -8.11
#